data_AF-A0A7L2ZFT1-F1
#
_entry.id   AF-A0A7L2ZFT1-F1
#
_cell.length_a   1.000
_cell.length_b   1.000
_cell.length_c   1.000
_cell.angle_alpha   90.00
_cell.angle_beta   90.00
_cell.angle_gamma   90.00
#
_symmetry.space_group_name_H-M   'P 1'
#
loop_
_entity.id
_entity.type
_entity.pdbx_description
1 polymer ?
#
loop_
_entity_poly.entity_id
_entity_poly.type
_entity_poly.pdbx_seq_one_letter_code
_entity_poly.pdbx_strand_id
1 'polypeptide(L)'
;QCSPWKDNACCTANTSLEAHKDQSYLYNFNWNHCGVMPPKCKRHFIQDTCLYECSPNLGPWIQQADSSWRRERILHVPLCREDCEQWWQDCKDALTCKENWHKGWNWATGTNRCPWGSMCRPFSQVFPQPKDLCEKVWSNSFRFSPERRGSGRCIQMWFDPAQGNPNVAVAKYFAWKKRSSPAQTGTLAPQSAQAPQALPCPGLLLLPLALLLLPGELGALGSSL
;
A
#
# COMPACT_ATOMS: atom_id res chain seq x y z
N GLN A 1 -7.27 23.17 -4.46
CA GLN A 1 -7.53 22.04 -3.53
C GLN A 1 -6.34 21.74 -2.63
N CYS A 2 -5.09 21.88 -3.08
CA CYS A 2 -3.91 21.65 -2.23
C CYS A 2 -3.52 22.82 -1.29
N SER A 3 -4.22 23.97 -1.34
CA SER A 3 -3.93 25.12 -0.49
C SER A 3 -4.03 24.89 1.02
N PRO A 4 -4.78 23.90 1.56
CA PRO A 4 -4.78 23.64 3.01
C PRO A 4 -3.42 23.22 3.58
N TRP A 5 -2.45 22.81 2.74
CA TRP A 5 -1.09 22.46 3.15
C TRP A 5 -0.07 23.61 2.98
N LYS A 6 -0.49 24.81 2.54
CA LYS A 6 0.42 25.90 2.15
C LYS A 6 1.47 26.27 3.21
N ASP A 7 1.15 26.14 4.49
CA ASP A 7 2.02 26.58 5.59
C ASP A 7 3.10 25.53 5.93
N ASN A 8 2.88 24.26 5.58
CA ASN A 8 3.84 23.16 5.75
C ASN A 8 3.48 22.00 4.80
N ALA A 9 4.18 21.90 3.67
CA ALA A 9 3.94 20.92 2.63
C ALA A 9 5.21 20.18 2.19
N CYS A 10 5.04 18.93 1.77
CA CYS A 10 6.07 18.16 1.06
C CYS A 10 6.09 18.42 -0.46
N CYS A 11 4.99 18.96 -1.02
CA CYS A 11 4.86 19.21 -2.44
C CYS A 11 5.39 20.59 -2.84
N THR A 12 5.73 20.75 -4.12
CA THR A 12 6.05 22.06 -4.71
C THR A 12 4.80 22.75 -5.25
N ALA A 13 4.89 24.05 -5.53
CA ALA A 13 3.81 24.78 -6.21
C ALA A 13 3.47 24.14 -7.57
N ASN A 14 4.47 23.70 -8.33
CA ASN A 14 4.27 23.03 -9.62
C ASN A 14 3.50 21.71 -9.45
N THR A 15 3.92 20.86 -8.52
CA THR A 15 3.21 19.62 -8.16
C THR A 15 1.74 19.90 -7.82
N SER A 16 1.48 20.96 -7.05
CA SER A 16 0.12 21.32 -6.66
C SER A 16 -0.75 21.77 -7.84
N LEU A 17 -0.20 22.47 -8.83
CA LEU A 17 -0.94 22.86 -10.04
C LEU A 17 -1.29 21.62 -10.88
N GLU A 18 -0.36 20.68 -10.96
CA GLU A 18 -0.44 19.49 -11.80
C GLU A 18 -1.34 18.41 -11.22
N ALA A 19 -1.51 18.39 -9.91
CA ALA A 19 -2.55 17.58 -9.25
C ALA A 19 -3.97 17.90 -9.77
N HIS A 20 -4.19 19.08 -10.38
CA HIS A 20 -5.49 19.49 -10.91
C HIS A 20 -5.66 19.25 -12.42
N LYS A 21 -4.61 18.83 -13.13
CA LYS A 21 -4.66 18.58 -14.59
C LYS A 21 -4.96 17.11 -14.89
N ASP A 22 -5.70 16.85 -15.95
CA ASP A 22 -5.82 15.50 -16.52
C ASP A 22 -4.49 15.12 -17.18
N GLN A 23 -4.05 13.87 -17.00
CA GLN A 23 -2.82 13.36 -17.62
C GLN A 23 -1.59 14.24 -17.31
N SER A 24 -1.52 14.74 -16.08
CA SER A 24 -0.41 15.58 -15.62
C SER A 24 0.91 14.83 -15.59
N TYR A 25 2.03 15.56 -15.56
CA TYR A 25 3.35 14.91 -15.56
C TYR A 25 3.60 14.03 -14.32
N LEU A 26 2.82 14.20 -13.24
CA LEU A 26 2.99 13.44 -12.00
C LEU A 26 2.92 11.93 -12.27
N TYR A 27 1.90 11.52 -13.02
CA TYR A 27 1.59 10.10 -13.26
C TYR A 27 1.11 9.78 -14.67
N ASN A 28 0.96 10.81 -15.52
CA ASN A 28 0.29 10.73 -16.83
C ASN A 28 -1.07 10.02 -16.77
N PHE A 29 -1.78 10.20 -15.64
CA PHE A 29 -2.96 9.42 -15.31
C PHE A 29 -4.23 10.05 -15.91
N ASN A 30 -4.97 9.26 -16.65
CA ASN A 30 -6.26 9.58 -17.23
C ASN A 30 -7.40 9.17 -16.28
N TRP A 31 -8.00 10.17 -15.65
CA TRP A 31 -9.21 10.01 -14.84
C TRP A 31 -10.42 9.59 -15.69
N ASN A 32 -10.41 9.88 -16.99
CA ASN A 32 -11.52 9.65 -17.93
C ASN A 32 -11.39 8.33 -18.72
N HIS A 33 -10.79 7.28 -18.14
CA HIS A 33 -10.52 6.01 -18.84
C HIS A 33 -11.78 5.22 -19.23
N CYS A 34 -12.95 5.58 -18.67
CA CYS A 34 -14.26 5.00 -18.99
C CYS A 34 -15.29 6.07 -19.43
N GLY A 35 -14.82 7.18 -20.01
CA GLY A 35 -15.63 8.36 -20.28
C GLY A 35 -15.38 9.49 -19.27
N VAL A 36 -16.05 10.62 -19.43
CA VAL A 36 -15.82 11.81 -18.60
C VAL A 36 -16.19 11.52 -17.14
N MET A 37 -15.22 11.64 -16.24
CA MET A 37 -15.45 11.50 -14.80
C MET A 37 -16.25 12.70 -14.28
N PRO A 38 -17.35 12.50 -13.52
CA PRO A 38 -18.10 13.59 -12.93
C PRO A 38 -17.20 14.48 -12.04
N PRO A 39 -17.34 15.83 -12.11
CA PRO A 39 -16.50 16.74 -11.31
C PRO A 39 -16.55 16.48 -9.80
N LYS A 40 -17.74 16.11 -9.27
CA LYS A 40 -17.92 15.74 -7.86
C LYS A 40 -17.12 14.51 -7.42
N CYS A 41 -16.83 13.60 -8.35
CA CYS A 41 -15.98 12.44 -8.12
C CYS A 41 -14.51 12.81 -8.28
N LYS A 42 -14.16 13.48 -9.39
CA LYS A 42 -12.79 13.87 -9.72
C LYS A 42 -12.12 14.72 -8.64
N ARG A 43 -12.86 15.61 -7.97
CA ARG A 43 -12.32 16.42 -6.86
C ARG A 43 -11.71 15.56 -5.74
N HIS A 44 -12.25 14.37 -5.47
CA HIS A 44 -11.70 13.51 -4.41
C HIS A 44 -10.36 12.91 -4.82
N PHE A 45 -10.19 12.52 -6.09
CA PHE A 45 -8.90 12.07 -6.60
C PHE A 45 -7.85 13.19 -6.65
N ILE A 46 -8.27 14.44 -6.91
CA ILE A 46 -7.39 15.61 -6.80
C ILE A 46 -6.99 15.84 -5.34
N GLN A 47 -7.95 15.80 -4.41
CA GLN A 47 -7.68 16.00 -2.99
C GLN A 47 -6.81 14.88 -2.39
N ASP A 48 -7.00 13.63 -2.83
CA ASP A 48 -6.14 12.49 -2.53
C ASP A 48 -4.71 12.73 -3.01
N THR A 49 -4.55 13.19 -4.26
CA THR A 49 -3.23 13.58 -4.79
C THR A 49 -2.61 14.70 -3.94
N CYS A 50 -3.37 15.72 -3.55
CA CYS A 50 -2.86 16.75 -2.64
C CYS A 50 -2.43 16.18 -1.28
N LEU A 51 -3.21 15.27 -0.68
CA LEU A 51 -2.85 14.64 0.58
C LEU A 51 -1.55 13.82 0.44
N TYR A 52 -1.46 12.99 -0.60
CA TYR A 52 -0.30 12.13 -0.85
C TYR A 52 0.97 12.92 -1.12
N GLU A 53 0.89 13.93 -1.99
CA GLU A 53 2.04 14.73 -2.40
C GLU A 53 2.44 15.78 -1.35
N CYS A 54 1.47 16.38 -0.66
CA CYS A 54 1.73 17.56 0.17
C CYS A 54 1.78 17.27 1.67
N SER A 55 1.19 16.20 2.18
CA SER A 55 1.06 16.03 3.63
C SER A 55 2.36 15.64 4.32
N PRO A 56 2.89 16.46 5.26
CA PRO A 56 4.03 16.08 6.10
C PRO A 56 3.64 15.15 7.25
N ASN A 57 2.36 14.73 7.32
CA ASN A 57 1.81 14.02 8.47
C ASN A 57 1.52 12.54 8.19
N LEU A 58 2.04 12.00 7.08
CA LEU A 58 1.86 10.58 6.72
C LEU A 58 2.99 9.66 7.21
N GLY A 59 4.03 10.22 7.84
CA GLY A 59 5.22 9.52 8.33
C GLY A 59 4.97 8.18 9.05
N PRO A 60 4.01 8.05 9.98
CA PRO A 60 3.77 6.78 10.70
C PRO A 60 3.47 5.57 9.81
N TRP A 61 2.99 5.82 8.58
CA TRP A 61 2.52 4.82 7.61
C TRP A 61 3.43 4.70 6.38
N ILE A 62 4.55 5.40 6.35
CA ILE A 62 5.56 5.24 5.30
C ILE A 62 6.23 3.87 5.47
N GLN A 63 6.33 3.12 4.37
CA GLN A 63 7.01 1.83 4.28
C GLN A 63 7.85 1.79 3.00
N GLN A 64 8.91 0.97 3.01
CA GLN A 64 9.72 0.72 1.83
C GLN A 64 8.86 0.10 0.72
N ALA A 65 9.07 0.55 -0.51
CA ALA A 65 8.38 0.05 -1.68
C ALA A 65 9.35 -0.75 -2.54
N ASP A 66 8.94 -1.95 -2.96
CA ASP A 66 9.66 -2.73 -3.96
C ASP A 66 9.24 -2.25 -5.36
N SER A 67 9.80 -1.12 -5.79
CA SER A 67 9.41 -0.42 -7.02
C SER A 67 10.56 0.38 -7.62
N SER A 68 10.66 0.38 -8.95
CA SER A 68 11.68 1.14 -9.68
C SER A 68 11.51 2.65 -9.64
N TRP A 69 10.31 3.15 -9.35
CA TRP A 69 9.98 4.59 -9.45
C TRP A 69 9.75 5.26 -8.10
N ARG A 70 9.62 4.50 -7.01
CA ARG A 70 9.52 5.03 -5.64
C ARG A 70 10.23 4.11 -4.66
N ARG A 71 11.02 4.71 -3.76
CA ARG A 71 11.70 3.98 -2.66
C ARG A 71 10.74 3.71 -1.51
N GLU A 72 9.75 4.57 -1.33
CA GLU A 72 8.81 4.51 -0.22
C GLU A 72 7.38 4.75 -0.70
N ARG A 73 6.42 4.26 0.07
CA ARG A 73 5.00 4.55 -0.11
C ARG A 73 4.27 4.56 1.23
N ILE A 74 3.08 5.15 1.23
CA ILE A 74 2.16 4.97 2.35
C ILE A 74 1.43 3.62 2.25
N LEU A 75 1.16 3.01 3.40
CA LEU A 75 0.32 1.83 3.54
C LEU A 75 -0.54 1.93 4.81
N HIS A 76 -1.82 1.59 4.65
CA HIS A 76 -2.80 1.52 5.73
C HIS A 76 -2.98 2.82 6.52
N VAL A 77 -2.90 3.98 5.84
CA VAL A 77 -3.26 5.27 6.45
C VAL A 77 -4.74 5.23 6.86
N PRO A 78 -5.10 5.46 8.14
CA PRO A 78 -6.47 5.34 8.62
C PRO A 78 -7.28 6.53 8.15
N LEU A 79 -7.92 6.43 6.98
CA LEU A 79 -8.75 7.50 6.43
C LEU A 79 -10.04 7.61 7.24
N CYS A 80 -10.42 8.84 7.61
CA CYS A 80 -11.64 9.06 8.38
C CYS A 80 -12.87 8.55 7.63
N ARG A 81 -13.83 8.06 8.42
CA ARG A 81 -15.08 7.47 7.92
C ARG A 81 -15.76 8.35 6.88
N GLU A 82 -16.00 9.61 7.23
CA GLU A 82 -16.76 10.53 6.38
C GLU A 82 -16.02 10.89 5.09
N ASP A 83 -14.69 11.01 5.12
CA ASP A 83 -13.88 11.27 3.91
C ASP A 83 -14.01 10.11 2.92
N CYS A 84 -13.95 8.87 3.40
CA CYS A 84 -14.10 7.69 2.56
C CYS A 84 -15.54 7.50 2.05
N GLU A 85 -16.53 7.63 2.93
CA GLU A 85 -17.96 7.53 2.58
C GLU A 85 -18.36 8.58 1.55
N GLN A 86 -17.92 9.83 1.72
CA GLN A 86 -18.24 10.91 0.79
C GLN A 86 -17.55 10.74 -0.57
N TRP A 87 -16.29 10.28 -0.58
CA TRP A 87 -15.59 9.96 -1.83
C TRP A 87 -16.36 8.91 -2.61
N TRP A 88 -16.73 7.80 -1.97
CA TRP A 88 -17.50 6.75 -2.61
C TRP A 88 -18.87 7.26 -3.10
N GLN A 89 -19.60 7.99 -2.26
CA GLN A 89 -20.93 8.50 -2.60
C GLN A 89 -20.92 9.42 -3.82
N ASP A 90 -19.91 10.28 -3.94
CA ASP A 90 -19.79 11.19 -5.08
C ASP A 90 -19.34 10.47 -6.36
N CYS A 91 -18.70 9.31 -6.24
CA CYS A 91 -18.20 8.50 -7.35
C CYS A 91 -19.10 7.33 -7.76
N LYS A 92 -20.08 6.90 -6.95
CA LYS A 92 -20.81 5.63 -7.13
C LYS A 92 -21.43 5.39 -8.52
N ASP A 93 -21.80 6.47 -9.22
CA ASP A 93 -22.42 6.44 -10.56
C ASP A 93 -21.40 6.72 -11.69
N ALA A 94 -20.16 7.10 -11.35
CA ALA A 94 -19.08 7.20 -12.32
C ALA A 94 -18.70 5.80 -12.83
N LEU A 95 -17.95 5.72 -13.92
CA LEU A 95 -17.55 4.45 -14.53
C LEU A 95 -16.06 4.17 -14.31
N THR A 96 -15.72 2.91 -14.09
CA THR A 96 -14.34 2.41 -14.14
C THR A 96 -14.33 0.96 -14.65
N CYS A 97 -13.17 0.49 -15.06
CA CYS A 97 -12.95 -0.88 -15.55
C CYS A 97 -12.05 -1.70 -14.63
N LYS A 98 -11.58 -1.13 -13.51
CA LYS A 98 -10.62 -1.76 -12.61
C LYS A 98 -10.85 -1.37 -11.14
N GLU A 99 -10.61 -2.33 -10.26
CA GLU A 99 -10.61 -2.12 -8.80
C GLU A 99 -9.26 -1.58 -8.29
N ASN A 100 -8.14 -2.06 -8.84
CA ASN A 100 -6.79 -1.62 -8.45
C ASN A 100 -6.18 -0.73 -9.53
N TRP A 101 -5.94 0.54 -9.20
CA TRP A 101 -5.44 1.57 -10.12
C TRP A 101 -3.93 1.78 -10.05
N HIS A 102 -3.21 1.10 -9.16
CA HIS A 102 -1.74 1.16 -9.14
C HIS A 102 -1.09 0.31 -10.24
N LYS A 103 -1.75 -0.76 -10.71
CA LYS A 103 -1.12 -1.74 -11.62
C LYS A 103 -2.08 -2.37 -12.61
N GLY A 104 -1.50 -2.90 -13.68
CA GLY A 104 -2.21 -3.65 -14.71
C GLY A 104 -3.13 -2.78 -15.56
N TRP A 105 -2.71 -1.55 -15.87
CA TRP A 105 -3.29 -0.73 -16.94
C TRP A 105 -2.62 -1.07 -18.27
N ASN A 106 -3.31 -0.80 -19.38
CA ASN A 106 -2.68 -0.78 -20.70
C ASN A 106 -2.08 0.61 -20.96
N TRP A 107 -0.77 0.68 -21.17
CA TRP A 107 -0.02 1.93 -21.40
C TRP A 107 0.47 2.10 -22.84
N ALA A 108 0.03 1.26 -23.80
CA ALA A 108 0.53 1.26 -25.17
C ALA A 108 0.40 2.63 -25.89
N THR A 109 -0.54 3.47 -25.46
CA THR A 109 -0.78 4.82 -26.01
C THR A 109 -0.10 5.94 -25.21
N GLY A 110 0.81 5.61 -24.29
CA GLY A 110 1.47 6.56 -23.38
C GLY A 110 0.64 6.93 -22.15
N THR A 111 -0.68 6.76 -22.18
CA THR A 111 -1.59 6.98 -21.03
C THR A 111 -2.31 5.69 -20.63
N ASN A 112 -2.80 5.61 -19.38
CA ASN A 112 -3.52 4.44 -18.90
C ASN A 112 -4.87 4.26 -19.61
N ARG A 113 -5.05 3.06 -20.15
CA ARG A 113 -6.28 2.57 -20.75
C ARG A 113 -6.73 1.30 -20.05
N CYS A 114 -8.03 1.04 -20.10
CA CYS A 114 -8.61 -0.20 -19.63
C CYS A 114 -7.89 -1.42 -20.26
N PRO A 115 -7.56 -2.45 -19.47
CA PRO A 115 -6.97 -3.69 -19.97
C PRO A 115 -7.86 -4.36 -21.00
N TRP A 116 -7.24 -5.12 -21.89
CA TRP A 116 -7.97 -5.93 -22.87
C TRP A 116 -8.98 -6.86 -22.19
N GLY A 117 -10.20 -6.89 -22.72
CA GLY A 117 -11.29 -7.70 -22.18
C GLY A 117 -11.96 -7.15 -20.91
N SER A 118 -11.47 -6.03 -20.34
CA SER A 118 -12.18 -5.36 -19.25
C SER A 118 -13.33 -4.50 -19.76
N MET A 119 -14.39 -4.38 -18.97
CA MET A 119 -15.58 -3.59 -19.30
C MET A 119 -15.74 -2.45 -18.31
N CYS A 120 -16.12 -1.27 -18.81
CA CYS A 120 -16.52 -0.16 -17.95
C CYS A 120 -17.84 -0.46 -17.25
N ARG A 121 -17.85 -0.30 -15.93
CA ARG A 121 -18.99 -0.53 -15.04
C ARG A 121 -19.11 0.61 -14.02
N PRO A 122 -20.30 0.85 -13.45
CA PRO A 122 -20.45 1.78 -12.34
C PRO A 122 -19.48 1.49 -11.21
N PHE A 123 -18.93 2.53 -10.59
CA PHE A 123 -18.07 2.42 -9.42
C PHE A 123 -18.75 1.60 -8.31
N SER A 124 -20.06 1.75 -8.10
CA SER A 124 -20.83 0.95 -7.15
C SER A 124 -20.81 -0.57 -7.43
N GLN A 125 -20.57 -1.00 -8.67
CA GLN A 125 -20.42 -2.42 -9.00
C GLN A 125 -18.97 -2.91 -8.81
N VAL A 126 -17.98 -2.05 -9.05
CA VAL A 126 -16.55 -2.38 -8.90
C VAL A 126 -16.09 -2.25 -7.44
N PHE A 127 -16.65 -1.29 -6.72
CA PHE A 127 -16.42 -0.99 -5.31
C PHE A 127 -17.78 -1.00 -4.58
N PRO A 128 -18.26 -2.16 -4.10
CA PRO A 128 -19.61 -2.27 -3.52
C PRO A 128 -19.83 -1.45 -2.24
N GLN A 129 -18.78 -1.24 -1.44
CA GLN A 129 -18.83 -0.44 -0.21
C GLN A 129 -17.76 0.67 -0.24
N PRO A 130 -17.91 1.74 0.57
CA PRO A 130 -16.90 2.80 0.66
C PRO A 130 -15.49 2.27 0.95
N LYS A 131 -15.36 1.31 1.87
CA LYS A 131 -14.07 0.68 2.19
C LYS A 131 -13.42 0.03 0.96
N ASP A 132 -14.21 -0.55 0.05
CA ASP A 132 -13.67 -1.20 -1.15
C ASP A 132 -12.97 -0.17 -2.04
N LEU A 133 -13.55 1.04 -2.19
CA LEU A 133 -12.92 2.12 -2.93
C LEU A 133 -11.62 2.56 -2.25
N CYS A 134 -11.72 3.04 -1.01
CA CYS A 134 -10.60 3.72 -0.35
C CYS A 134 -9.41 2.79 -0.11
N GLU A 135 -9.66 1.51 0.19
CA GLU A 135 -8.60 0.55 0.43
C GLU A 135 -8.01 0.02 -0.88
N LYS A 136 -8.83 -0.32 -1.88
CA LYS A 136 -8.35 -1.11 -3.02
C LYS A 136 -7.86 -0.26 -4.20
N VAL A 137 -8.43 0.93 -4.41
CA VAL A 137 -8.09 1.77 -5.57
C VAL A 137 -6.59 2.03 -5.66
N TRP A 138 -5.94 2.29 -4.52
CA TRP A 138 -4.50 2.49 -4.41
C TRP A 138 -3.78 1.36 -3.68
N SER A 139 -4.21 0.11 -3.84
CA SER A 139 -3.52 -1.07 -3.28
C SER A 139 -3.14 -0.90 -1.78
N ASN A 140 -4.13 -0.62 -0.95
CA ASN A 140 -4.01 -0.44 0.49
C ASN A 140 -3.17 0.75 0.94
N SER A 141 -3.04 1.81 0.12
CA SER A 141 -2.48 3.08 0.60
C SER A 141 -3.28 3.61 1.81
N PHE A 142 -4.61 3.54 1.74
CA PHE A 142 -5.49 3.82 2.87
C PHE A 142 -6.08 2.54 3.45
N ARG A 143 -6.51 2.67 4.70
CA ARG A 143 -7.37 1.74 5.43
C ARG A 143 -8.59 2.52 5.91
N PHE A 144 -9.78 1.98 5.73
CA PHE A 144 -10.99 2.59 6.27
C PHE A 144 -10.94 2.59 7.80
N SER A 145 -11.18 3.76 8.40
CA SER A 145 -11.30 3.90 9.86
C SER A 145 -12.77 4.10 10.24
N PRO A 146 -13.27 3.43 11.31
CA PRO A 146 -14.59 3.74 11.86
C PRO A 146 -14.62 5.09 12.61
N GLU A 147 -13.45 5.66 12.89
CA GLU A 147 -13.30 6.93 13.58
C GLU A 147 -13.81 8.09 12.73
N ARG A 148 -14.49 9.03 13.39
CA ARG A 148 -15.05 10.22 12.75
C ARG A 148 -13.99 11.31 12.57
N ARG A 149 -14.22 12.20 11.61
CA ARG A 149 -13.48 13.47 11.48
C ARG A 149 -13.46 14.21 12.83
N GLY A 150 -12.31 14.81 13.15
CA GLY A 150 -12.09 15.52 14.42
C GLY A 150 -11.74 14.65 15.63
N SER A 151 -11.82 13.31 15.53
CA SER A 151 -11.47 12.39 16.63
C SER A 151 -10.00 12.42 17.06
N GLY A 152 -9.11 12.92 16.20
CA GLY A 152 -7.67 12.78 16.37
C GLY A 152 -7.15 11.34 16.18
N ARG A 153 -7.98 10.44 15.63
CA ARG A 153 -7.68 9.01 15.44
C ARG A 153 -7.71 8.54 13.97
N CYS A 154 -8.01 9.43 13.04
CA CYS A 154 -7.98 9.16 11.60
C CYS A 154 -7.49 10.39 10.82
N ILE A 155 -6.89 10.14 9.66
CA ILE A 155 -6.43 11.17 8.74
C ILE A 155 -7.62 11.72 7.95
N GLN A 156 -7.70 13.04 7.88
CA GLN A 156 -8.66 13.77 7.08
C GLN A 156 -7.99 14.23 5.78
N MET A 157 -8.63 13.93 4.66
CA MET A 157 -8.24 14.40 3.33
C MET A 157 -8.79 15.79 3.06
N TRP A 158 -9.96 16.09 3.64
CA TRP A 158 -10.59 17.41 3.63
C TRP A 158 -10.51 18.05 5.01
N PHE A 159 -10.11 19.33 5.10
CA PHE A 159 -10.16 20.11 6.33
C PHE A 159 -10.14 21.61 6.02
N ASP A 160 -10.63 22.40 6.96
CA ASP A 160 -10.57 23.86 6.89
C ASP A 160 -9.21 24.35 7.42
N PRO A 161 -8.33 24.93 6.58
CA PRO A 161 -7.04 25.40 7.04
C PRO A 161 -7.13 26.56 8.04
N ALA A 162 -8.25 27.29 8.11
CA ALA A 162 -8.45 28.34 9.12
C ALA A 162 -8.53 27.76 10.55
N GLN A 163 -8.85 26.47 10.68
CA GLN A 163 -8.89 25.76 11.97
C GLN A 163 -7.61 24.95 12.24
N GLY A 164 -6.59 25.12 11.39
CA GLY A 164 -5.35 24.37 11.43
C GLY A 164 -5.46 22.95 10.84
N ASN A 165 -4.31 22.31 10.64
CA ASN A 165 -4.26 20.96 10.07
C ASN A 165 -4.50 19.89 11.16
N PRO A 166 -5.64 19.16 11.13
CA PRO A 166 -5.98 18.19 12.17
C PRO A 166 -5.07 16.95 12.16
N ASN A 167 -4.39 16.69 11.04
CA ASN A 167 -3.55 15.49 10.87
C ASN A 167 -2.25 15.57 11.68
N VAL A 168 -1.86 16.75 12.16
CA VAL A 168 -0.70 16.92 13.06
C VAL A 168 -0.89 16.10 14.35
N ALA A 169 -2.06 16.20 14.98
CA ALA A 169 -2.37 15.46 16.20
C ALA A 169 -2.47 13.95 15.95
N VAL A 170 -3.08 13.57 14.82
CA VAL A 170 -3.24 12.17 14.40
C VAL A 170 -1.86 11.52 14.19
N ALA A 171 -0.97 12.17 13.43
CA ALA A 171 0.37 11.66 13.18
C ALA A 171 1.18 11.50 14.46
N LYS A 172 1.12 12.48 15.38
CA LYS A 172 1.77 12.40 16.69
C LYS A 172 1.25 11.21 17.51
N TYR A 173 -0.06 11.01 17.53
CA TYR A 173 -0.67 9.87 18.24
C TYR A 173 -0.18 8.53 17.70
N PHE A 174 -0.23 8.30 16.38
CA PHE A 174 0.20 7.03 15.81
C PHE A 174 1.71 6.82 15.88
N ALA A 175 2.51 7.89 15.76
CA ALA A 175 3.96 7.82 15.98
C ALA A 175 4.31 7.46 17.43
N TRP A 176 3.55 7.98 18.41
CA TRP A 176 3.69 7.56 19.81
C TRP A 176 3.25 6.11 20.01
N LYS A 177 2.07 5.74 19.52
CA LYS A 177 1.52 4.38 19.64
C LYS A 177 2.48 3.32 19.06
N LYS A 178 3.09 3.59 17.91
CA LYS A 178 4.06 2.71 17.26
C LYS A 178 5.35 2.54 18.07
N ARG A 179 5.78 3.59 18.79
CA ARG A 179 6.94 3.55 19.70
C ARG A 179 6.64 2.87 21.04
N SER A 180 5.44 3.07 21.57
CA SER A 180 5.02 2.55 22.88
C SER A 180 4.46 1.12 22.82
N SER A 181 4.11 0.64 21.62
CA SER A 181 3.80 -0.77 21.43
C SER A 181 5.11 -1.55 21.54
N PRO A 182 5.21 -2.59 22.39
CA PRO A 182 6.33 -3.50 22.35
C PRO A 182 6.40 -4.03 20.92
N ALA A 183 7.45 -3.67 20.18
CA ALA A 183 7.81 -4.46 19.03
C ALA A 183 7.90 -5.90 19.54
N GLN A 184 7.40 -6.88 18.78
CA GLN A 184 7.89 -8.22 18.93
C GLN A 184 9.41 -8.12 18.81
N THR A 185 10.09 -8.11 19.97
CA THR A 185 11.50 -8.38 20.08
C THR A 185 11.63 -9.75 19.49
N GLY A 186 12.03 -9.81 18.22
CA GLY A 186 12.64 -11.01 17.68
C GLY A 186 13.82 -11.29 18.59
N THR A 187 13.63 -12.22 19.51
CA THR A 187 14.68 -12.83 20.29
C THR A 187 15.56 -13.60 19.33
N LEU A 188 16.41 -12.91 18.58
CA LEU A 188 17.71 -13.47 18.21
C LEU A 188 18.56 -13.35 19.47
N ALA A 189 18.30 -14.26 20.41
CA ALA A 189 19.27 -14.55 21.44
C ALA A 189 20.57 -14.96 20.73
N PRO A 190 21.73 -14.38 21.08
CA PRO A 190 22.98 -14.95 20.65
C PRO A 190 23.05 -16.36 21.24
N GLN A 191 23.19 -17.37 20.38
CA GLN A 191 23.46 -18.74 20.81
C GLN A 191 24.79 -18.70 21.58
N SER A 192 24.69 -18.72 22.90
CA SER A 192 25.82 -18.95 23.79
C SER A 192 26.37 -20.34 23.49
N ALA A 193 27.60 -20.38 22.99
CA ALA A 193 28.37 -21.61 22.87
C ALA A 193 28.48 -22.28 24.26
N GLN A 194 27.80 -23.42 24.43
CA GLN A 194 27.99 -24.29 25.59
C GLN A 194 29.16 -25.24 25.30
N ALA A 195 30.20 -25.12 26.13
CA ALA A 195 31.28 -26.07 26.22
C ALA A 195 30.76 -27.44 26.73
N PRO A 196 31.29 -28.57 26.24
CA PRO A 196 30.80 -29.88 26.63
C PRO A 196 31.31 -30.24 28.02
N GLN A 197 30.41 -30.52 28.96
CA GLN A 197 30.73 -31.21 30.20
C GLN A 197 30.45 -32.71 30.02
N ALA A 198 31.48 -33.50 30.27
CA ALA A 198 31.48 -34.96 30.19
C ALA A 198 30.66 -35.59 31.32
N LEU A 199 29.91 -36.65 30.99
CA LEU A 199 29.31 -37.60 31.93
C LEU A 199 29.39 -39.03 31.32
N PRO A 200 29.36 -40.08 32.16
CA PRO A 200 30.26 -41.24 32.03
C PRO A 200 29.62 -42.47 31.34
N CYS A 201 30.47 -43.33 30.77
CA CYS A 201 30.12 -44.69 30.33
C CYS A 201 29.55 -45.54 31.48
N PRO A 202 28.56 -46.40 31.21
CA PRO A 202 28.88 -47.83 31.11
C PRO A 202 28.05 -48.61 30.07
N GLY A 203 28.62 -49.74 29.63
CA GLY A 203 27.86 -50.95 29.31
C GLY A 203 27.62 -51.27 27.84
N LEU A 204 28.49 -52.12 27.29
CA LEU A 204 28.27 -52.94 26.08
C LEU A 204 26.90 -53.64 26.08
N LEU A 205 26.29 -53.80 24.88
CA LEU A 205 25.71 -55.07 24.38
C LEU A 205 25.29 -54.97 22.89
N LEU A 206 26.18 -55.45 22.01
CA LEU A 206 25.99 -56.36 20.84
C LEU A 206 24.52 -56.61 20.37
N LEU A 207 24.08 -56.53 19.09
CA LEU A 207 24.46 -57.18 17.80
C LEU A 207 23.30 -56.84 16.77
N PRO A 208 23.24 -57.36 15.52
CA PRO A 208 24.02 -57.09 14.30
C PRO A 208 23.15 -56.54 13.12
N LEU A 209 23.75 -55.75 12.22
CA LEU A 209 23.14 -55.45 10.90
C LEU A 209 23.58 -56.50 9.88
N ALA A 210 22.61 -57.22 9.30
CA ALA A 210 22.83 -58.10 8.17
C ALA A 210 23.00 -57.30 6.86
N LEU A 211 24.05 -57.66 6.12
CA LEU A 211 24.31 -57.27 4.73
C LEU A 211 23.19 -57.73 3.80
N LEU A 212 22.88 -56.91 2.80
CA LEU A 212 22.65 -57.40 1.43
C LEU A 212 23.29 -56.43 0.44
N LEU A 213 24.42 -56.88 -0.10
CA LEU A 213 25.05 -56.42 -1.34
C LEU A 213 24.15 -56.78 -2.53
N LEU A 214 24.22 -55.99 -3.61
CA LEU A 214 24.67 -56.42 -4.95
C LEU A 214 24.50 -55.25 -5.97
N PRO A 215 25.25 -55.26 -7.09
CA PRO A 215 26.05 -54.12 -7.52
C PRO A 215 25.89 -53.76 -9.01
N GLY A 216 26.74 -52.86 -9.50
CA GLY A 216 27.15 -52.76 -10.91
C GLY A 216 26.71 -51.48 -11.59
N GLU A 217 27.56 -50.44 -11.58
CA GLU A 217 28.55 -50.12 -12.63
C GLU A 217 27.92 -49.42 -13.85
N LEU A 218 28.13 -48.12 -14.01
CA LEU A 218 29.26 -47.43 -14.69
C LEU A 218 29.04 -47.31 -16.20
N GLY A 219 29.24 -46.10 -16.73
CA GLY A 219 29.64 -45.93 -18.13
C GLY A 219 28.93 -44.82 -18.87
N ALA A 220 29.71 -43.81 -19.24
CA ALA A 220 29.32 -42.59 -19.95
C ALA A 220 29.13 -42.77 -21.47
N LEU A 221 28.77 -41.63 -22.10
CA LEU A 221 29.02 -41.19 -23.49
C LEU A 221 27.97 -41.49 -24.57
N GLY A 222 27.52 -40.42 -25.23
CA GLY A 222 27.53 -40.36 -26.70
C GLY A 222 26.20 -40.20 -27.44
N SER A 223 25.96 -38.98 -27.92
CA SER A 223 25.59 -38.61 -29.31
C SER A 223 24.25 -39.02 -29.96
N SER A 224 23.65 -37.99 -30.59
CA SER A 224 22.90 -37.98 -31.86
C SER A 224 21.45 -38.53 -31.89
N LEU A 225 20.47 -37.61 -31.90
CA LEU A 225 19.66 -37.20 -33.06
C LEU A 225 18.61 -36.17 -32.63
#